data_AF-A0A1V5N020-F1
#
_entry.id   AF-A0A1V5N020-F1
#
_cell.length_a   1.000
_cell.length_b   1.000
_cell.length_c   1.000
_cell.angle_alpha   90.00
_cell.angle_beta   90.00
_cell.angle_gamma   90.00
#
_symmetry.space_group_name_H-M   'P 1'
#
loop_
_entity.id
_entity.type
_entity.pdbx_description
1 polymer ?
#
loop_
_entity_poly.entity_id
_entity_poly.type
_entity_poly.pdbx_seq_one_letter_code
_entity_poly.pdbx_strand_id
1 'polypeptide(L)'
;MRDPVEAIFSFSGLTFYGGLIVCTITLLWYGKKNGIPPLVFADAAAPAVMLGYAIGRIGCHVSGDGDWGIVNTMPMPQWLSFLPDWLWAYDYPHNVLNEGIHIEGCMGKYCSVLENPVFPTPLYETLTCILFFLVLWAIRKRIKTHGLLFSIYLMLNGTERFFVEKIRVNEVYHIFGRNITQAEIISVILFLIGTSGVIYFTRKAQPLKR
;
A
#
# COMPACT_ATOMS: atom_id res chain seq x y z
N MET A 1 -20.65 -5.01 -21.44
CA MET A 1 -21.54 -5.13 -20.27
C MET A 1 -22.15 -6.53 -20.32
N ARG A 2 -21.51 -7.51 -19.65
CA ARG A 2 -21.93 -8.93 -19.59
C ARG A 2 -22.55 -9.19 -18.22
N ASP A 3 -23.45 -10.16 -18.16
CA ASP A 3 -24.47 -10.40 -17.14
C ASP A 3 -24.17 -10.01 -15.67
N PRO A 4 -25.08 -9.27 -14.99
CA PRO A 4 -24.88 -8.83 -13.60
C PRO A 4 -24.83 -9.99 -12.59
N VAL A 5 -25.43 -11.15 -12.93
CA VAL A 5 -25.36 -12.36 -12.10
C VAL A 5 -23.98 -12.99 -12.18
N GLU A 6 -23.38 -13.04 -13.37
CA GLU A 6 -22.03 -13.56 -13.57
C GLU A 6 -21.00 -12.67 -12.86
N ALA A 7 -21.19 -11.34 -12.84
CA ALA A 7 -20.35 -10.42 -12.11
C ALA A 7 -20.35 -10.66 -10.58
N ILE A 8 -21.48 -11.07 -10.00
CA ILE A 8 -21.61 -11.39 -8.56
C ILE A 8 -20.87 -12.70 -8.21
N PHE A 9 -20.85 -13.67 -9.13
CA PHE A 9 -20.18 -14.96 -8.93
C PHE A 9 -18.77 -15.03 -9.52
N SER A 10 -18.32 -13.98 -10.21
CA SER A 10 -16.96 -13.92 -10.73
C SER A 10 -15.98 -13.65 -9.59
N PHE A 11 -14.99 -14.53 -9.42
CA PHE A 11 -13.83 -14.28 -8.55
C PHE A 11 -12.88 -13.21 -9.12
N SER A 12 -13.20 -12.66 -10.29
CA SER A 12 -12.42 -11.64 -11.01
C SER A 12 -13.01 -10.26 -10.75
N GLY A 13 -12.35 -9.46 -9.90
CA GLY A 13 -12.75 -8.06 -9.66
C GLY A 13 -13.49 -7.82 -8.35
N LEU A 14 -13.09 -8.51 -7.26
CA LEU A 14 -13.47 -8.11 -5.90
C LEU A 14 -12.96 -6.69 -5.66
N THR A 15 -13.84 -5.71 -5.89
CA THR A 15 -13.55 -4.30 -5.66
C THR A 15 -13.26 -4.12 -4.18
N PHE A 16 -12.02 -3.73 -3.87
CA PHE A 16 -11.52 -3.48 -2.51
C PHE A 16 -12.51 -2.70 -1.62
N TYR A 17 -13.24 -1.75 -2.21
CA TYR A 17 -14.25 -0.93 -1.54
C TYR A 17 -15.38 -1.75 -0.90
N GLY A 18 -15.86 -2.82 -1.53
CA GLY A 18 -16.95 -3.63 -0.99
C GLY A 18 -16.56 -4.31 0.33
N GLY A 19 -15.39 -4.95 0.34
CA GLY A 19 -14.83 -5.56 1.54
C GLY A 19 -14.57 -4.54 2.65
N LEU A 20 -14.00 -3.38 2.30
CA LEU A 20 -13.71 -2.31 3.25
C LEU A 20 -14.99 -1.75 3.91
N ILE A 21 -16.03 -1.48 3.12
CA ILE A 21 -17.29 -0.92 3.61
C ILE A 21 -17.99 -1.90 4.55
N VAL A 22 -18.16 -3.16 4.11
CA VAL A 22 -18.84 -4.18 4.92
C VAL A 22 -18.06 -4.44 6.21
N CYS A 23 -16.74 -4.60 6.13
CA CYS A 23 -15.88 -4.79 7.31
C CYS A 23 -16.02 -3.63 8.31
N THR A 24 -15.97 -2.39 7.82
CA THR A 24 -16.08 -1.20 8.67
C THR A 24 -17.45 -1.12 9.35
N ILE A 25 -18.54 -1.32 8.60
CA ILE A 25 -19.91 -1.30 9.16
C ILE A 25 -20.08 -2.39 10.22
N THR A 26 -19.65 -3.61 9.94
CA THR A 26 -19.75 -4.73 10.87
C THR A 26 -18.95 -4.48 12.15
N LEU A 27 -17.72 -3.95 12.05
CA LEU A 27 -16.90 -3.61 13.22
C LEU A 27 -17.53 -2.51 14.08
N LEU A 28 -18.08 -1.46 13.45
CA LEU A 28 -18.76 -0.39 14.18
C LEU A 28 -20.04 -0.88 14.86
N TRP A 29 -20.83 -1.72 14.20
CA TRP A 29 -22.03 -2.32 14.77
C TRP A 29 -21.71 -3.25 15.94
N TYR A 30 -20.72 -4.14 15.78
CA TYR A 30 -20.25 -5.03 16.83
C TYR A 30 -19.67 -4.26 18.02
N GLY A 31 -18.87 -3.23 17.75
CA GLY A 31 -18.32 -2.33 18.77
C GLY A 31 -19.39 -1.65 19.58
N LYS A 32 -20.41 -1.09 18.91
CA LYS A 32 -21.57 -0.46 19.57
C LYS A 32 -22.33 -1.44 20.45
N LYS A 33 -22.53 -2.69 19.99
CA LYS A 33 -23.23 -3.72 20.77
C LYS A 33 -22.47 -4.12 22.04
N ASN A 34 -21.15 -4.08 22.03
CA ASN A 34 -20.29 -4.50 23.14
C ASN A 34 -19.68 -3.33 23.95
N GLY A 35 -20.06 -2.08 23.68
CA GLY A 35 -19.53 -0.90 24.38
C GLY A 35 -18.06 -0.60 24.11
N ILE A 36 -17.49 -1.11 23.02
CA ILE A 36 -16.08 -0.90 22.66
C ILE A 36 -15.96 0.34 21.76
N PRO A 37 -15.11 1.33 22.10
CA PRO A 37 -14.99 2.55 21.31
C PRO A 37 -14.33 2.28 19.94
N PRO A 38 -14.77 2.95 18.84
CA PRO A 38 -14.25 2.73 17.49
C PRO A 38 -12.73 2.88 17.34
N LEU A 39 -12.11 3.76 18.14
CA LEU A 39 -10.67 3.99 18.11
C LEU A 39 -9.85 2.76 18.54
N VAL A 40 -10.41 1.88 19.39
CA VAL A 40 -9.76 0.61 19.75
C VAL A 40 -9.67 -0.30 18.54
N PHE A 41 -10.74 -0.37 17.73
CA PHE A 41 -10.73 -1.15 16.50
C PHE A 41 -9.75 -0.57 15.49
N ALA A 42 -9.70 0.75 15.35
CA ALA A 42 -8.74 1.42 14.46
C ALA A 42 -7.29 1.10 14.85
N ASP A 43 -6.94 1.20 16.14
CA ASP A 43 -5.61 0.85 16.63
C ASP A 43 -5.28 -0.65 16.42
N ALA A 44 -6.24 -1.53 16.65
CA ALA A 44 -6.07 -2.97 16.40
C ALA A 44 -5.89 -3.28 14.91
N ALA A 45 -6.61 -2.55 14.04
CA ALA A 45 -6.56 -2.73 12.59
C ALA A 45 -5.26 -2.19 11.98
N ALA A 46 -4.67 -1.12 12.51
CA ALA A 46 -3.46 -0.49 11.96
C ALA A 46 -2.34 -1.47 11.55
N PRO A 47 -1.79 -2.32 12.44
CA PRO A 47 -0.76 -3.28 12.04
C PRO A 47 -1.30 -4.35 11.08
N ALA A 48 -2.54 -4.80 11.25
CA ALA A 48 -3.14 -5.82 10.39
C ALA A 48 -3.32 -5.33 8.94
N VAL A 49 -3.78 -4.09 8.76
CA VAL A 49 -3.94 -3.45 7.44
C VAL A 49 -2.59 -3.27 6.77
N MET A 50 -1.56 -2.82 7.51
CA MET A 50 -0.21 -2.67 6.98
C MET A 50 0.37 -4.00 6.48
N LEU A 51 0.20 -5.07 7.27
CA LEU A 51 0.62 -6.42 6.86
C LEU A 51 -0.19 -6.94 5.67
N GLY A 52 -1.51 -6.74 5.67
CA GLY A 52 -2.39 -7.14 4.57
C GLY A 52 -2.00 -6.47 3.26
N TYR A 53 -1.66 -5.18 3.30
CA TYR A 53 -1.14 -4.45 2.14
C TYR A 53 0.19 -5.02 1.65
N ALA A 54 1.12 -5.32 2.55
CA ALA A 54 2.41 -5.93 2.19
C ALA A 54 2.24 -7.27 1.45
N ILE A 55 1.31 -8.11 1.94
CA ILE A 55 0.98 -9.40 1.32
C ILE A 55 0.33 -9.18 -0.06
N GLY A 56 -0.60 -8.23 -0.18
CA GLY A 56 -1.22 -7.88 -1.46
C GLY A 56 -0.19 -7.45 -2.50
N ARG A 57 0.81 -6.66 -2.09
CA ARG A 57 1.91 -6.21 -2.96
C ARG A 57 2.83 -7.31 -3.45
N ILE A 58 2.98 -8.40 -2.70
CA ILE A 58 3.66 -9.61 -3.20
C ILE A 58 2.88 -10.19 -4.39
N GLY A 59 1.55 -10.19 -4.31
CA GLY A 59 0.69 -10.60 -5.43
C GLY A 59 0.96 -9.77 -6.68
N CYS A 60 0.99 -8.44 -6.56
CA CYS A 60 1.32 -7.52 -7.66
C CYS A 60 2.72 -7.77 -8.25
N HIS A 61 3.70 -8.05 -7.38
CA HIS A 61 5.06 -8.35 -7.82
C HIS A 61 5.13 -9.65 -8.64
N VAL A 62 4.42 -10.70 -8.21
CA VAL A 62 4.45 -12.00 -8.88
C VAL A 62 3.59 -12.01 -10.15
N SER A 63 2.47 -11.27 -10.18
CA SER A 63 1.61 -11.19 -11.35
C SER A 63 2.16 -10.28 -12.46
N GLY A 64 2.94 -9.25 -12.11
CA GLY A 64 3.29 -8.21 -13.06
C GLY A 64 2.03 -7.50 -13.58
N ASP A 65 1.23 -6.94 -12.67
CA ASP A 65 -0.05 -6.30 -12.97
C ASP A 65 0.05 -4.81 -13.33
N GLY A 66 1.26 -4.32 -13.63
CA GLY A 66 1.48 -2.91 -13.98
C GLY A 66 1.82 -2.01 -12.79
N ASP A 67 1.91 -2.55 -11.58
CA ASP A 67 2.26 -1.76 -10.39
C ASP A 67 3.77 -1.45 -10.25
N TRP A 68 4.54 -1.61 -11.32
CA TRP A 68 5.98 -1.34 -11.39
C TRP A 68 6.32 0.14 -11.56
N GLY A 69 7.60 0.45 -11.35
CA GLY A 69 8.15 1.81 -11.37
C GLY A 69 8.57 2.26 -12.76
N ILE A 70 9.19 3.44 -12.82
CA ILE A 70 9.82 3.96 -14.03
C ILE A 70 10.95 3.04 -14.52
N VAL A 71 11.27 3.16 -15.80
CA VAL A 71 12.41 2.46 -16.42
C VAL A 71 13.69 2.76 -15.65
N ASN A 72 14.40 1.69 -15.29
CA ASN A 72 15.65 1.75 -14.55
C ASN A 72 16.79 1.15 -15.38
N THR A 73 17.51 2.01 -16.11
CA THR A 73 18.73 1.64 -16.85
C THR A 73 20.00 1.93 -16.08
N MET A 74 19.90 2.39 -14.82
CA MET A 74 21.05 2.74 -14.00
C MET A 74 21.71 1.47 -13.45
N PRO A 75 23.05 1.39 -13.43
CA PRO A 75 23.74 0.27 -12.79
C PRO A 75 23.48 0.29 -11.28
N MET A 76 23.35 -0.90 -10.70
CA MET A 76 23.18 -1.04 -9.26
C MET A 76 24.41 -0.44 -8.54
N PRO A 77 24.21 0.39 -7.48
CA PRO A 77 25.31 0.92 -6.70
C PRO A 77 26.19 -0.19 -6.11
N GLN A 78 27.51 0.04 -6.07
CA GLN A 78 28.46 -1.00 -5.64
C GLN A 78 28.25 -1.48 -4.19
N TRP A 79 27.73 -0.64 -3.30
CA TRP A 79 27.39 -1.03 -1.92
C TRP A 79 26.16 -1.95 -1.83
N LEU A 80 25.34 -2.04 -2.89
CA LEU A 80 24.21 -2.95 -3.03
C LEU A 80 24.54 -4.21 -3.82
N SER A 81 25.80 -4.39 -4.28
CA SER A 81 26.19 -5.51 -5.15
C SER A 81 26.08 -6.89 -4.50
N PHE A 82 25.82 -6.96 -3.19
CA PHE A 82 25.56 -8.21 -2.48
C PHE A 82 24.12 -8.72 -2.68
N LEU A 83 23.22 -7.88 -3.18
CA LEU A 83 21.84 -8.22 -3.46
C LEU A 83 21.66 -8.71 -4.89
N PRO A 84 20.61 -9.50 -5.18
CA PRO A 84 20.29 -9.92 -6.54
C PRO A 84 19.89 -8.75 -7.44
N ASP A 85 20.25 -8.81 -8.73
CA ASP A 85 19.96 -7.73 -9.69
C ASP A 85 18.46 -7.44 -9.84
N TRP A 86 17.61 -8.47 -9.75
CA TRP A 86 16.15 -8.34 -9.83
C TRP A 86 15.55 -7.47 -8.70
N LEU A 87 16.27 -7.27 -7.60
CA LEU A 87 15.86 -6.37 -6.53
C LEU A 87 16.03 -4.89 -6.94
N TRP A 88 16.98 -4.60 -7.84
CA TRP A 88 17.26 -3.24 -8.32
C TRP A 88 16.47 -2.91 -9.60
N ALA A 89 16.46 -3.85 -10.55
CA ALA A 89 15.81 -3.68 -11.84
C ALA A 89 15.19 -5.03 -12.28
N TYR A 90 13.91 -5.03 -12.63
CA TYR A 90 13.19 -6.24 -13.02
C TYR A 90 12.34 -5.99 -14.26
N ASP A 91 12.27 -6.97 -15.16
CA ASP A 91 11.63 -6.91 -16.47
C ASP A 91 10.28 -7.65 -16.52
N TYR A 92 9.83 -8.24 -15.40
CA TYR A 92 8.52 -8.86 -15.25
C TYR A 92 8.16 -9.81 -16.41
N PRO A 93 8.87 -10.94 -16.55
CA PRO A 93 8.55 -11.94 -17.55
C PRO A 93 7.17 -12.56 -17.25
N HIS A 94 6.43 -12.86 -18.31
CA HIS A 94 5.06 -13.42 -18.23
C HIS A 94 4.07 -12.53 -17.46
N ASN A 95 4.21 -11.21 -17.56
CA ASN A 95 3.31 -10.27 -16.90
C ASN A 95 1.85 -10.43 -17.37
N VAL A 96 0.89 -10.25 -16.45
CA VAL A 96 -0.54 -10.49 -16.72
C VAL A 96 -1.15 -9.48 -17.70
N LEU A 97 -0.49 -8.33 -17.89
CA LEU A 97 -0.91 -7.29 -18.84
C LEU A 97 -0.50 -7.61 -20.29
N ASN A 98 0.37 -8.60 -20.50
CA ASN A 98 1.03 -8.86 -21.79
C ASN A 98 1.74 -7.62 -22.38
N GLU A 99 2.24 -6.74 -21.52
CA GLU A 99 3.03 -5.55 -21.86
C GLU A 99 4.46 -5.92 -22.28
N GLY A 100 5.00 -5.18 -23.26
CA GLY A 100 6.36 -5.33 -23.78
C GLY A 100 6.49 -6.24 -25.01
N ILE A 101 7.64 -6.92 -25.12
CA ILE A 101 7.99 -7.78 -26.27
C ILE A 101 7.58 -9.23 -26.01
N HIS A 102 7.26 -9.95 -27.09
CA HIS A 102 6.90 -11.36 -27.01
C HIS A 102 8.14 -12.24 -26.81
N ILE A 103 8.06 -13.18 -25.88
CA ILE A 103 9.14 -14.14 -25.58
C ILE A 103 9.15 -15.21 -26.68
N GLU A 104 10.26 -15.31 -27.42
CA GLU A 104 10.41 -16.31 -28.49
C GLU A 104 10.24 -17.74 -27.95
N GLY A 105 9.38 -18.52 -28.61
CA GLY A 105 9.10 -19.91 -28.22
C GLY A 105 8.15 -20.09 -27.03
N CYS A 106 7.59 -19.02 -26.47
CA CYS A 106 6.60 -19.12 -25.40
C CYS A 106 5.22 -19.53 -25.94
N MET A 107 4.67 -20.61 -25.40
CA MET A 107 3.31 -21.08 -25.70
C MET A 107 2.43 -20.91 -24.46
N GLY A 108 1.52 -19.94 -24.47
CA GLY A 108 0.66 -19.64 -23.33
C GLY A 108 -0.07 -18.31 -23.44
N LYS A 109 -0.87 -18.00 -22.42
CA LYS A 109 -1.67 -16.75 -22.35
C LYS A 109 -0.82 -15.52 -21.95
N TYR A 110 0.26 -15.76 -21.20
CA TYR A 110 1.14 -14.72 -20.66
C TYR A 110 2.55 -14.95 -21.20
N CYS A 111 2.89 -14.27 -22.29
CA CYS A 111 4.14 -14.50 -23.03
C CYS A 111 4.85 -13.19 -23.40
N SER A 112 4.61 -12.13 -22.63
CA SER A 112 5.30 -10.86 -22.81
C SER A 112 6.28 -10.59 -21.66
N VAL A 113 7.33 -9.84 -21.96
CA VAL A 113 8.32 -9.32 -21.02
C VAL A 113 8.59 -7.85 -21.35
N LEU A 114 8.87 -7.02 -20.35
CA LEU A 114 9.17 -5.62 -20.59
C LEU A 114 10.47 -5.46 -21.38
N GLU A 115 10.45 -4.57 -22.38
CA GLU A 115 11.64 -4.29 -23.21
C GLU A 115 12.78 -3.68 -22.38
N ASN A 116 12.42 -2.79 -21.44
CA ASN A 116 13.37 -2.14 -20.55
C ASN A 116 13.03 -2.53 -19.10
N PRO A 117 14.03 -2.85 -18.27
CA PRO A 117 13.79 -3.17 -16.87
C PRO A 117 13.34 -1.93 -16.10
N VAL A 118 12.52 -2.16 -15.08
CA VAL A 118 11.88 -1.11 -14.28
C VAL A 118 12.23 -1.29 -12.81
N PHE A 119 12.06 -0.24 -12.01
CA PHE A 119 12.13 -0.39 -10.55
C PHE A 119 10.98 -1.30 -10.06
N PRO A 120 11.26 -2.38 -9.31
CA PRO A 120 10.23 -3.27 -8.78
C PRO A 120 9.52 -2.62 -7.57
N THR A 121 8.76 -1.55 -7.80
CA THR A 121 8.04 -0.80 -6.75
C THR A 121 7.15 -1.66 -5.84
N PRO A 122 6.40 -2.68 -6.33
CA PRO A 122 5.59 -3.52 -5.45
C PRO A 122 6.44 -4.23 -4.39
N LEU A 123 7.67 -4.61 -4.73
CA LEU A 123 8.59 -5.24 -3.80
C LEU A 123 9.11 -4.24 -2.74
N TYR A 124 9.46 -3.02 -3.17
CA TYR A 124 9.86 -1.94 -2.24
C TYR A 124 8.73 -1.61 -1.26
N GLU A 125 7.50 -1.59 -1.74
CA GLU A 125 6.30 -1.39 -0.91
C GLU A 125 6.11 -2.55 0.07
N THR A 126 6.20 -3.81 -0.37
CA THR A 126 6.16 -4.97 0.52
C THR A 126 7.19 -4.86 1.64
N LEU A 127 8.45 -4.57 1.31
CA LEU A 127 9.53 -4.47 2.30
C LEU A 127 9.28 -3.32 3.29
N THR A 128 8.87 -2.16 2.79
CA THR A 128 8.57 -0.98 3.61
C THR A 128 7.37 -1.23 4.53
N CYS A 129 6.32 -1.88 4.02
CA CYS A 129 5.13 -2.19 4.80
C CYS A 129 5.39 -3.30 5.83
N ILE A 130 6.24 -4.29 5.54
CA ILE A 130 6.69 -5.25 6.55
C ILE A 130 7.48 -4.53 7.65
N LEU A 131 8.39 -3.63 7.30
CA LEU A 131 9.13 -2.82 8.28
C LEU A 131 8.17 -2.01 9.16
N PHE A 132 7.21 -1.31 8.56
CA PHE A 132 6.22 -0.53 9.29
C PHE A 132 5.30 -1.39 10.15
N PHE A 133 4.90 -2.55 9.67
CA PHE A 133 4.18 -3.54 10.49
C PHE A 133 5.02 -3.93 11.71
N LEU A 134 6.30 -4.25 11.55
CA LEU A 134 7.18 -4.61 12.66
C LEU A 134 7.34 -3.47 13.66
N VAL A 135 7.48 -2.22 13.17
CA VAL A 135 7.52 -1.01 14.01
C VAL A 135 6.23 -0.86 14.81
N LEU A 136 5.07 -0.87 14.14
CA LEU A 136 3.75 -0.77 14.78
C LEU A 136 3.54 -1.91 15.78
N TRP A 137 3.92 -3.13 15.41
CA TRP A 137 3.83 -4.31 16.25
C TRP A 137 4.71 -4.19 17.50
N ALA A 138 5.94 -3.68 17.37
CA ALA A 138 6.86 -3.48 18.49
C ALA A 138 6.35 -2.42 19.48
N ILE A 139 5.79 -1.31 18.98
CA ILE A 139 5.31 -0.21 19.84
C ILE A 139 3.90 -0.44 20.40
N ARG A 140 3.13 -1.40 19.87
CA ARG A 140 1.72 -1.62 20.25
C ARG A 140 1.49 -1.78 21.75
N LYS A 141 2.44 -2.37 22.48
CA LYS A 141 2.33 -2.60 23.94
C LYS A 141 2.73 -1.38 24.76
N ARG A 142 3.46 -0.42 24.16
CA ARG A 142 3.91 0.82 24.83
C ARG A 142 2.84 1.91 24.75
N ILE A 143 1.99 1.87 23.73
CA ILE A 143 0.91 2.84 23.52
C ILE A 143 -0.34 2.38 24.28
N LYS A 144 -0.77 3.17 25.27
CA LYS A 144 -1.99 2.91 26.07
C LYS A 144 -3.17 3.80 25.66
N THR A 145 -2.92 4.81 24.84
CA THR A 145 -3.94 5.78 24.43
C THR A 145 -4.59 5.33 23.13
N HIS A 146 -5.92 5.19 23.16
CA HIS A 146 -6.71 4.85 21.99
C HIS A 146 -6.61 5.93 20.89
N GLY A 147 -6.42 5.50 19.64
CA GLY A 147 -6.29 6.31 18.44
C GLY A 147 -4.84 6.69 18.10
N LEU A 148 -3.88 6.49 19.02
CA LEU A 148 -2.49 6.91 18.77
C LEU A 148 -1.78 5.96 17.80
N LEU A 149 -2.01 4.65 17.93
CA LEU A 149 -1.36 3.65 17.06
C LEU A 149 -1.85 3.78 15.62
N PHE A 150 -3.17 4.01 15.43
CA PHE A 150 -3.75 4.30 14.13
C PHE A 150 -3.25 5.62 13.54
N SER A 151 -3.06 6.66 14.36
CA SER A 151 -2.51 7.93 13.89
C SER A 151 -1.07 7.78 13.35
N ILE A 152 -0.24 7.00 14.04
CA ILE A 152 1.12 6.67 13.58
C ILE A 152 1.06 5.87 12.28
N TYR A 153 0.15 4.90 12.17
CA TYR A 153 -0.10 4.16 10.94
C TYR A 153 -0.44 5.09 9.76
N LEU A 154 -1.30 6.09 9.94
CA LEU A 154 -1.64 7.06 8.90
C LEU A 154 -0.42 7.88 8.44
N MET A 155 0.45 8.28 9.38
CA MET A 155 1.69 8.97 9.04
C MET A 155 2.62 8.07 8.22
N LEU A 156 2.85 6.84 8.67
CA LEU A 156 3.70 5.88 7.97
C LEU A 156 3.17 5.58 6.57
N ASN A 157 1.87 5.33 6.44
CA ASN A 157 1.23 5.06 5.15
C ASN A 157 1.31 6.28 4.21
N GLY A 158 1.04 7.49 4.72
CA GLY A 158 1.21 8.71 3.92
C GLY A 158 2.66 8.91 3.46
N THR A 159 3.63 8.62 4.32
CA THR A 159 5.06 8.72 3.94
C THR A 159 5.45 7.71 2.86
N GLU A 160 5.09 6.43 3.01
CA GLU A 160 5.40 5.42 2.00
C GLU A 160 4.74 5.75 0.65
N ARG A 161 3.46 6.12 0.65
CA ARG A 161 2.75 6.52 -0.57
C ARG A 161 3.42 7.68 -1.27
N PHE A 162 3.86 8.70 -0.53
CA PHE A 162 4.53 9.86 -1.12
C PHE A 162 5.83 9.49 -1.83
N PHE A 163 6.67 8.64 -1.23
CA PHE A 163 7.95 8.25 -1.82
C PHE A 163 7.81 7.28 -2.97
N VAL A 164 6.94 6.28 -2.85
CA VAL A 164 6.68 5.28 -3.89
C VAL A 164 6.13 5.95 -5.14
N GLU A 165 5.24 6.93 -4.98
CA GLU A 165 4.64 7.68 -6.08
C GLU A 165 5.68 8.40 -6.95
N LYS A 166 6.81 8.84 -6.37
CA LYS A 166 7.90 9.45 -7.15
C LYS A 166 8.61 8.45 -8.05
N ILE A 167 8.54 7.17 -7.73
CA ILE A 167 9.18 6.07 -8.47
C ILE A 167 8.18 5.43 -9.45
N ARG A 168 6.88 5.52 -9.19
CA ARG A 168 5.83 4.94 -10.03
C ARG A 168 5.60 5.69 -11.34
N VAL A 169 5.19 4.94 -12.36
CA VAL A 169 4.67 5.47 -13.62
C VAL A 169 3.18 5.79 -13.44
N ASN A 170 2.86 6.97 -12.91
CA ASN A 170 1.47 7.39 -12.75
C ASN A 170 1.09 8.55 -13.67
N GLU A 171 -0.19 8.59 -14.03
CA GLU A 171 -0.77 9.67 -14.82
C GLU A 171 -0.69 11.00 -14.07
N VAL A 172 -0.06 11.97 -14.70
CA VAL A 172 0.15 13.29 -14.13
C VAL A 172 -1.10 14.14 -14.35
N TYR A 173 -1.76 14.57 -13.27
CA TYR A 173 -2.80 15.59 -13.39
C TYR A 173 -2.17 16.97 -13.47
N HIS A 174 -2.49 17.71 -14.53
CA HIS A 174 -2.09 19.11 -14.68
C HIS A 174 -3.04 20.02 -13.92
N ILE A 175 -2.74 20.30 -12.66
CA ILE A 175 -3.49 21.24 -11.83
C ILE A 175 -2.59 22.45 -11.54
N PHE A 176 -3.03 23.66 -11.90
CA PHE A 176 -2.31 24.93 -11.64
C PHE A 176 -0.86 24.98 -12.19
N GLY A 177 -0.60 24.36 -13.35
CA GLY A 177 0.74 24.38 -13.97
C GLY A 177 1.80 23.58 -13.21
N ARG A 178 1.40 22.75 -12.23
CA ARG A 178 2.25 21.77 -11.56
C ARG A 178 1.72 20.37 -11.80
N ASN A 179 2.66 19.43 -11.96
CA ASN A 179 2.40 18.01 -12.13
C ASN A 179 2.20 17.40 -10.74
N ILE A 180 0.95 17.32 -10.28
CA ILE A 180 0.61 16.76 -8.96
C ILE A 180 -0.26 15.52 -9.18
N THR A 181 0.10 14.39 -8.57
CA THR A 181 -0.68 13.16 -8.70
C THR A 181 -1.76 13.06 -7.63
N GLN A 182 -2.85 12.34 -7.91
CA GLN A 182 -3.91 12.09 -6.93
C GLN A 182 -3.37 11.42 -5.67
N ALA A 183 -2.41 10.50 -5.83
CA ALA A 183 -1.78 9.78 -4.73
C ALA A 183 -0.92 10.70 -3.85
N GLU A 184 -0.23 11.71 -4.42
CA GLU A 184 0.49 12.72 -3.63
C GLU A 184 -0.46 13.50 -2.71
N ILE A 185 -1.62 13.93 -3.22
CA ILE A 185 -2.62 14.66 -2.42
C ILE A 185 -3.12 13.78 -1.27
N ILE A 186 -3.50 12.54 -1.56
CA ILE A 186 -3.99 11.58 -0.55
C ILE A 186 -2.90 11.34 0.50
N SER A 187 -1.64 11.15 0.08
CA SER A 187 -0.52 10.88 0.97
C SER A 187 -0.28 12.03 1.97
N VAL A 188 -0.35 13.28 1.51
CA VAL A 188 -0.20 14.48 2.35
C VAL A 188 -1.37 14.60 3.32
N ILE A 189 -2.60 14.37 2.86
CA ILE A 189 -3.79 14.41 3.71
C ILE A 189 -3.69 13.35 4.82
N LEU A 190 -3.33 12.11 4.49
CA LEU A 190 -3.15 11.04 5.47
C LEU A 190 -2.08 11.40 6.51
N PHE A 191 -0.96 11.97 6.06
CA PHE A 191 0.12 12.39 6.95
C PHE A 191 -0.33 13.51 7.91
N LEU A 192 -1.07 14.51 7.42
CA LEU A 192 -1.59 15.62 8.25
C LEU A 192 -2.66 15.14 9.25
N ILE A 193 -3.54 14.23 8.83
CA ILE A 193 -4.53 13.61 9.72
C ILE A 193 -3.83 12.79 10.80
N GLY A 194 -2.83 11.99 10.43
CA GLY A 194 -2.02 11.24 11.38
C GLY A 194 -1.30 12.15 12.38
N THR A 195 -0.66 13.21 11.89
CA THR A 195 0.04 14.19 12.74
C THR A 195 -0.91 14.88 13.73
N SER A 196 -2.06 15.37 13.24
CA SER A 196 -3.07 16.00 14.09
C SER A 196 -3.67 15.03 15.11
N GLY A 197 -3.90 13.77 14.72
CA GLY A 197 -4.30 12.68 15.61
C GLY A 197 -3.28 12.44 16.73
N VAL A 198 -2.00 12.29 16.38
CA VAL A 198 -0.91 12.13 17.38
C VAL A 198 -0.90 13.30 18.37
N ILE A 199 -0.97 14.53 17.89
CA ILE A 199 -0.98 15.73 18.75
C ILE A 199 -2.21 15.73 19.66
N TYR A 200 -3.39 15.48 19.11
CA TYR A 200 -4.65 15.49 19.85
C TYR A 200 -4.68 14.42 20.95
N PHE A 201 -4.38 13.17 20.61
CA PHE A 201 -4.44 12.06 21.55
C PHE A 201 -3.34 12.13 22.61
N THR A 202 -2.15 12.63 22.26
CA THR A 202 -1.06 12.82 23.24
C THR A 202 -1.39 13.93 24.24
N ARG A 203 -2.03 15.03 23.79
CA ARG A 203 -2.51 16.10 24.68
C ARG A 203 -3.62 15.62 25.61
N LYS A 204 -4.53 14.79 25.11
CA LYS A 204 -5.64 14.22 25.89
C LYS A 204 -5.19 13.11 26.86
N ALA A 205 -4.06 12.47 26.59
CA ALA A 205 -3.47 11.43 27.42
C ALA A 205 -2.65 11.95 28.61
N GLN A 206 -2.43 13.26 28.72
CA GLN A 206 -1.82 13.82 29.93
C GLN A 206 -2.74 13.57 31.14
N PRO A 207 -2.20 13.15 32.29
CA PRO A 207 -3.03 12.94 33.48
C PRO A 207 -3.68 14.27 33.84
N LEU A 208 -4.95 14.22 34.27
CA LEU A 208 -5.56 15.33 35.01
C LEU A 208 -4.51 15.83 36.01
N LYS A 209 -4.08 17.10 35.87
CA LYS A 209 -3.29 17.77 36.91
C LYS A 209 -4.06 17.57 38.22
N ARG A 210 -3.52 16.74 39.11
CA ARG A 210 -3.94 16.71 40.51
C ARG A 210 -3.39 17.94 41.21
#